data_AF-R4UJU3-F1
#
_entry.id   AF-R4UJU3-F1
#
_cell.length_a   1.000
_cell.length_b   1.000
_cell.length_c   1.000
_cell.angle_alpha   90.00
_cell.angle_beta   90.00
_cell.angle_gamma   90.00
#
_symmetry.space_group_name_H-M   'P 1'
#
loop_
_entity.id
_entity.type
_entity.pdbx_description
1 polymer ?
#
loop_
_entity_poly.entity_id
_entity_poly.type
_entity_poly.pdbx_seq_one_letter_code
_entity_poly.pdbx_strand_id
1 'polypeptide(L)'
;MLNYKKEDKKMDVNVLQAILAKKEITTKDKIVFKLINSVLTTLFIDENRQSLLQVGYKINEQEYLWFPNLSLDNKKEQNINDGYANYLSSDGNFLYQFTATTAIDKRKSQGEKYLQNKIHFVTFGKINDKKKGIGYHFLGIFIFVGFTDEDCQTMIYQKIRDNYQLDS
;
A
#
# COMPACT_ATOMS: atom_id res chain seq x y z
N MET A 1 -7.72 29.63 26.13
CA MET A 1 -6.43 29.22 25.53
C MET A 1 -6.69 28.10 24.53
N LEU A 2 -6.17 28.27 23.31
CA LEU A 2 -5.99 27.31 22.21
C LEU A 2 -7.22 26.52 21.70
N ASN A 3 -7.98 27.18 20.83
CA ASN A 3 -8.81 26.55 19.81
C ASN A 3 -7.89 25.81 18.80
N TYR A 4 -7.69 24.51 18.98
CA TYR A 4 -7.12 23.68 17.92
C TYR A 4 -8.20 23.40 16.88
N LYS A 5 -8.28 24.26 15.85
CA LYS A 5 -8.92 23.87 14.59
C LYS A 5 -8.16 22.66 14.06
N LYS A 6 -8.77 21.48 14.07
CA LYS A 6 -8.34 20.34 13.27
C LYS A 6 -8.45 20.77 11.81
N GLU A 7 -7.34 21.22 11.23
CA GLU A 7 -7.23 21.26 9.77
C GLU A 7 -7.12 19.83 9.28
N ASP A 8 -8.26 19.18 9.07
CA ASP A 8 -8.33 18.01 8.23
C ASP A 8 -7.89 18.46 6.82
N LYS A 9 -6.64 18.16 6.45
CA LYS A 9 -6.20 18.27 5.06
C LYS A 9 -7.18 17.48 4.20
N LYS A 10 -8.08 18.21 3.53
CA LYS A 10 -8.94 17.68 2.47
C LYS A 10 -8.04 17.18 1.34
N MET A 11 -8.49 16.12 0.67
CA MET A 11 -7.85 15.62 -0.53
C MET A 11 -7.68 16.77 -1.54
N ASP A 12 -6.48 16.91 -2.10
CA ASP A 12 -6.19 17.98 -3.06
C ASP A 12 -6.90 17.67 -4.38
N VAL A 13 -7.96 18.43 -4.65
CA VAL A 13 -8.83 18.23 -5.81
C VAL A 13 -8.10 18.46 -7.12
N ASN A 14 -7.16 19.41 -7.16
CA ASN A 14 -6.41 19.73 -8.39
C ASN A 14 -5.46 18.59 -8.74
N VAL A 15 -4.77 18.04 -7.74
CA VAL A 15 -3.92 16.85 -7.90
C VAL A 15 -4.76 15.67 -8.37
N LEU A 16 -5.92 15.43 -7.74
CA LEU A 16 -6.78 14.32 -8.13
C LEU A 16 -7.27 14.46 -9.57
N GLN A 17 -7.71 15.65 -9.98
CA GLN A 17 -8.12 15.89 -11.36
C GLN A 17 -6.99 15.64 -12.35
N ALA A 18 -5.76 16.00 -12.02
CA ALA A 18 -4.59 15.72 -12.86
C ALA A 18 -4.32 14.22 -12.99
N ILE A 19 -4.42 13.45 -11.89
CA ILE A 19 -4.32 11.98 -11.89
C ILE A 19 -5.36 11.37 -12.81
N LEU A 20 -6.63 11.75 -12.64
CA LEU A 20 -7.75 11.20 -13.41
C LEU A 20 -7.67 11.57 -14.90
N ALA A 21 -7.27 12.81 -15.22
CA ALA A 21 -7.09 13.25 -16.60
C ALA A 21 -5.95 12.51 -17.31
N LYS A 22 -4.85 12.23 -16.60
CA LYS A 22 -3.72 11.44 -17.12
C LYS A 22 -3.97 9.93 -17.09
N LYS A 23 -4.98 9.48 -16.33
CA LYS A 23 -5.21 8.08 -15.97
C LYS A 23 -3.97 7.44 -15.36
N GLU A 24 -3.20 8.18 -14.58
CA GLU A 24 -1.96 7.69 -13.97
C GLU A 24 -1.81 8.29 -12.57
N ILE A 25 -1.48 7.44 -11.60
CA ILE A 25 -1.06 7.87 -10.26
C ILE A 25 0.42 7.55 -10.05
N THR A 26 1.15 8.47 -9.43
CA THR A 26 2.57 8.39 -9.16
C THR A 26 2.87 8.64 -7.69
N THR A 27 4.00 8.14 -7.19
CA THR A 27 4.47 8.39 -5.82
C THR A 27 4.76 9.87 -5.55
N LYS A 28 4.83 10.70 -6.59
CA LYS A 28 5.09 12.15 -6.52
C LYS A 28 3.83 13.00 -6.40
N ASP A 29 2.64 12.45 -6.64
CA ASP A 29 1.40 13.22 -6.66
C ASP A 29 1.02 13.76 -5.27
N LYS A 30 1.59 13.21 -4.19
CA LYS A 30 1.36 13.67 -2.79
C LYS A 30 -0.13 13.73 -2.41
N ILE A 31 -0.98 12.96 -3.10
CA ILE A 31 -2.38 12.78 -2.76
C ILE A 31 -2.52 11.83 -1.58
N VAL A 32 -3.46 12.14 -0.67
CA VAL A 32 -3.74 11.32 0.50
C VAL A 32 -5.21 10.96 0.54
N PHE A 33 -5.51 9.67 0.50
CA PHE A 33 -6.86 9.15 0.62
C PHE A 33 -7.17 8.84 2.09
N LYS A 34 -8.30 9.32 2.62
CA LYS A 34 -8.61 9.11 4.05
C LYS A 34 -9.02 7.68 4.37
N LEU A 35 -9.71 7.03 3.44
CA LEU A 35 -10.28 5.70 3.59
C LEU A 35 -9.88 4.83 2.41
N ILE A 36 -9.81 3.51 2.61
CA ILE A 36 -9.63 2.54 1.53
C ILE A 36 -10.72 2.77 0.48
N ASN A 37 -11.98 2.89 0.92
CA ASN A 37 -13.10 3.15 0.02
C ASN A 37 -12.88 4.39 -0.88
N SER A 38 -12.22 5.43 -0.38
CA SER A 38 -11.89 6.60 -1.22
C SER A 38 -10.89 6.27 -2.33
N VAL A 39 -9.94 5.35 -2.11
CA VAL A 39 -9.07 4.85 -3.19
C VAL A 39 -9.92 4.08 -4.21
N LEU A 40 -10.73 3.12 -3.75
CA LEU A 40 -11.51 2.24 -4.63
C LEU A 40 -12.48 3.04 -5.50
N THR A 41 -13.31 3.88 -4.89
CA THR A 41 -14.39 4.60 -5.60
C THR A 41 -13.89 5.80 -6.41
N THR A 42 -12.60 6.12 -6.33
CA THR A 42 -12.03 7.25 -7.08
C THR A 42 -11.13 6.77 -8.21
N LEU A 43 -10.35 5.72 -7.98
CA LEU A 43 -9.33 5.25 -8.93
C LEU A 43 -9.68 3.91 -9.60
N PHE A 44 -10.55 3.10 -9.00
CA PHE A 44 -10.83 1.74 -9.46
C PHE A 44 -12.32 1.51 -9.75
N ILE A 45 -12.96 2.53 -10.31
CA ILE A 45 -14.30 2.46 -10.88
C ILE A 45 -14.26 2.85 -12.36
N ASP A 46 -15.10 2.22 -13.16
CA ASP A 46 -15.26 2.59 -14.57
C ASP A 46 -16.17 3.82 -14.74
N GLU A 47 -16.33 4.25 -15.99
CA GLU A 47 -17.21 5.35 -16.39
C GLU A 47 -18.70 5.12 -16.03
N ASN A 48 -19.11 3.85 -15.88
CA ASN A 48 -20.45 3.44 -15.47
C ASN A 48 -20.59 3.27 -13.95
N ARG A 49 -19.56 3.65 -13.17
CA ARG A 49 -19.47 3.51 -11.71
C ARG A 49 -19.47 2.07 -11.21
N GLN A 50 -19.07 1.11 -12.05
CA GLN A 50 -18.85 -0.27 -11.66
C GLN A 50 -17.42 -0.44 -11.15
N SER A 51 -17.24 -1.34 -10.19
CA SER A 51 -15.92 -1.67 -9.65
C SER A 51 -15.08 -2.39 -10.71
N LEU A 52 -13.86 -1.90 -10.94
CA LEU A 52 -12.86 -2.61 -11.74
C LEU A 52 -12.24 -3.80 -10.99
N LEU A 53 -12.51 -3.90 -9.68
CA LEU A 53 -11.94 -4.92 -8.82
C LEU A 53 -12.82 -6.16 -8.75
N GLN A 54 -12.18 -7.31 -8.85
CA GLN A 54 -12.70 -8.62 -8.51
C GLN A 54 -12.58 -8.87 -6.99
N VAL A 55 -13.01 -10.06 -6.55
CA VAL A 55 -12.96 -10.48 -5.14
C VAL A 55 -11.54 -10.34 -4.57
N GLY A 56 -11.45 -9.81 -3.34
CA GLY A 56 -10.18 -9.71 -2.61
C GLY A 56 -9.25 -8.61 -3.12
N TYR A 57 -9.79 -7.53 -3.70
CA TYR A 57 -9.04 -6.42 -4.27
C TYR A 57 -8.14 -6.80 -5.46
N LYS A 58 -8.48 -7.89 -6.14
CA LYS A 58 -7.83 -8.32 -7.37
C LYS A 58 -8.24 -7.39 -8.51
N ILE A 59 -7.28 -6.79 -9.21
CA ILE A 59 -7.52 -5.97 -10.41
C ILE A 59 -7.60 -6.91 -11.62
N ASN A 60 -6.62 -7.79 -11.77
CA ASN A 60 -6.56 -8.83 -12.79
C ASN A 60 -5.79 -10.06 -12.25
N GLU A 61 -5.46 -11.03 -13.10
CA GLU A 61 -4.75 -12.26 -12.68
C GLU A 61 -3.40 -12.02 -11.98
N GLN A 62 -2.75 -10.89 -12.24
CA GLN A 62 -1.41 -10.58 -11.72
C GLN A 62 -1.38 -9.37 -10.79
N GLU A 63 -2.39 -8.50 -10.81
CA GLU A 63 -2.38 -7.25 -10.06
C GLU A 63 -3.43 -7.23 -8.95
N TYR A 64 -2.98 -6.83 -7.76
CA TYR A 64 -3.80 -6.75 -6.55
C TYR A 64 -3.56 -5.41 -5.86
N LEU A 65 -4.61 -4.80 -5.32
CA LEU A 65 -4.41 -3.67 -4.40
C LEU A 65 -3.95 -4.18 -3.04
N TRP A 66 -3.01 -3.45 -2.46
CA TRP A 66 -2.54 -3.71 -1.11
C TRP A 66 -2.59 -2.47 -0.24
N PHE A 67 -3.18 -2.60 0.94
CA PHE A 67 -3.36 -1.51 1.91
C PHE A 67 -2.62 -1.78 3.24
N PRO A 68 -1.28 -1.86 3.24
CA PRO A 68 -0.54 -2.14 4.47
C PRO A 68 -0.63 -0.97 5.45
N ASN A 69 -0.83 -1.28 6.73
CA ASN A 69 -0.65 -0.30 7.80
C ASN A 69 0.84 -0.15 8.08
N LEU A 70 1.40 1.02 7.76
CA LEU A 70 2.83 1.28 7.93
C LEU A 70 3.15 1.65 9.39
N SER A 71 4.16 0.97 9.92
CA SER A 71 4.82 1.28 11.17
C SER A 71 5.75 2.45 10.94
N LEU A 72 5.63 3.48 11.75
CA LEU A 72 6.60 4.57 11.79
C LEU A 72 7.91 4.05 12.41
N ASP A 73 9.05 4.64 12.05
CA ASP A 73 10.36 4.18 12.51
C ASP A 73 10.44 4.06 14.05
N ASN A 74 9.87 5.04 14.76
CA ASN A 74 9.81 5.05 16.22
C ASN A 74 8.82 4.05 16.85
N LYS A 75 8.02 3.35 16.05
CA LYS A 75 7.07 2.31 16.47
C LYS A 75 7.37 0.94 15.87
N LYS A 76 8.34 0.86 14.96
CA LYS A 76 8.67 -0.37 14.22
C LYS A 76 9.00 -1.51 15.18
N GLU A 77 9.94 -1.30 16.11
CA GLU A 77 10.36 -2.33 17.07
C GLU A 77 9.21 -2.77 17.97
N GLN A 78 8.40 -1.83 18.46
CA GLN A 78 7.21 -2.14 19.24
C GLN A 78 6.24 -3.04 18.44
N ASN A 79 5.91 -2.68 17.20
CA ASN A 79 4.98 -3.45 16.38
C ASN A 79 5.52 -4.85 16.03
N ILE A 80 6.84 -4.99 15.85
CA ILE A 80 7.49 -6.29 15.68
C ILE A 80 7.30 -7.13 16.96
N ASN A 81 7.53 -6.56 18.14
CA ASN A 81 7.32 -7.24 19.41
C ASN A 81 5.84 -7.62 19.63
N ASP A 82 4.91 -6.80 19.16
CA ASP A 82 3.46 -7.07 19.17
C ASP A 82 3.05 -8.15 18.14
N GLY A 83 4.00 -8.64 17.34
CA GLY A 83 3.83 -9.79 16.45
C GLY A 83 3.43 -9.43 15.00
N TYR A 84 3.32 -8.15 14.65
CA TYR A 84 2.95 -7.73 13.30
C TYR A 84 3.43 -6.32 12.95
N ALA A 85 4.18 -6.18 11.86
CA ALA A 85 4.59 -4.87 11.36
C ALA A 85 4.72 -4.85 9.83
N ASN A 86 4.23 -3.79 9.18
CA ASN A 86 4.71 -3.42 7.85
C ASN A 86 5.59 -2.18 7.98
N TYR A 87 6.71 -2.11 7.28
CA TYR A 87 7.59 -0.93 7.28
C TYR A 87 8.35 -0.82 5.97
N LEU A 88 8.78 0.40 5.63
CA LEU A 88 9.59 0.65 4.44
C LEU A 88 11.08 0.70 4.83
N SER A 89 11.93 0.39 3.87
CA SER A 89 13.34 0.79 3.87
C SER A 89 13.47 2.32 3.81
N SER A 90 14.64 2.85 4.19
CA SER A 90 14.87 4.31 4.25
C SER A 90 14.76 5.00 2.89
N ASP A 91 15.08 4.31 1.79
CA ASP A 91 14.93 4.79 0.42
C ASP A 91 13.53 4.51 -0.17
N GLY A 92 12.71 3.72 0.53
CA GLY A 92 11.37 3.33 0.10
C GLY A 92 11.34 2.30 -1.02
N ASN A 93 12.48 1.69 -1.38
CA ASN A 93 12.56 0.69 -2.46
C ASN A 93 12.14 -0.71 -2.02
N PHE A 94 12.17 -0.98 -0.72
CA PHE A 94 11.69 -2.21 -0.11
C PHE A 94 10.59 -1.96 0.91
N LEU A 95 9.60 -2.85 0.91
CA LEU A 95 8.56 -2.96 1.92
C LEU A 95 8.70 -4.32 2.61
N TYR A 96 8.71 -4.31 3.93
CA TYR A 96 8.84 -5.50 4.77
C TYR A 96 7.53 -5.77 5.49
N GLN A 97 7.10 -7.03 5.52
CA GLN A 97 5.98 -7.50 6.31
C GLN A 97 6.45 -8.56 7.28
N PHE A 98 6.41 -8.23 8.57
CA PHE A 98 6.69 -9.13 9.68
C PHE A 98 5.38 -9.72 10.24
N THR A 99 5.35 -11.03 10.49
CA THR A 99 4.28 -11.69 11.24
C THR A 99 4.80 -12.87 12.06
N ALA A 100 4.64 -12.79 13.39
CA ALA A 100 5.06 -13.83 14.32
C ALA A 100 4.07 -15.01 14.40
N THR A 101 2.78 -14.77 14.10
CA THR A 101 1.70 -15.72 14.40
C THR A 101 1.34 -16.65 13.24
N THR A 102 1.72 -16.31 12.02
CA THR A 102 1.49 -17.19 10.86
C THR A 102 2.42 -18.42 10.97
N ALA A 103 1.96 -19.61 10.58
CA ALA A 103 2.84 -20.77 10.51
C ALA A 103 3.87 -20.59 9.36
N ILE A 104 5.11 -21.07 9.57
CA ILE A 104 6.19 -20.95 8.56
C ILE A 104 5.79 -21.52 7.20
N ASP A 105 5.15 -22.69 7.17
CA ASP A 105 4.72 -23.35 5.93
C ASP A 105 3.68 -22.53 5.17
N LYS A 106 2.79 -21.84 5.90
CA LYS A 106 1.80 -20.93 5.28
C LYS A 106 2.48 -19.74 4.64
N ARG A 107 3.52 -19.16 5.28
CA ARG A 107 4.29 -18.05 4.71
C ARG A 107 5.07 -18.48 3.47
N LYS A 108 5.75 -19.62 3.52
CA LYS A 108 6.48 -20.19 2.38
C LYS A 108 5.55 -20.45 1.19
N SER A 109 4.43 -21.16 1.42
CA SER A 109 3.43 -21.42 0.38
C SER A 109 2.85 -20.12 -0.20
N GLN A 110 2.63 -19.10 0.63
CA GLN A 110 2.17 -17.80 0.16
C GLN A 110 3.22 -17.10 -0.73
N GLY A 111 4.49 -17.09 -0.31
CA GLY A 111 5.59 -16.52 -1.08
C GLY A 111 5.80 -17.24 -2.41
N GLU A 112 5.75 -18.57 -2.42
CA GLU A 112 5.83 -19.39 -3.64
C GLU A 112 4.70 -19.05 -4.61
N LYS A 113 3.45 -18.90 -4.12
CA LYS A 113 2.32 -18.47 -4.95
C LYS A 113 2.55 -17.10 -5.56
N TYR A 114 3.11 -16.15 -4.80
CA TYR A 114 3.40 -14.82 -5.33
C TYR A 114 4.46 -14.85 -6.43
N LEU A 115 5.51 -15.67 -6.27
CA LEU A 115 6.56 -15.84 -7.29
C LEU A 115 6.03 -16.55 -8.54
N GLN A 116 5.34 -17.67 -8.37
CA GLN A 116 4.81 -18.48 -9.48
C GLN A 116 3.83 -17.70 -10.34
N ASN A 117 2.93 -16.94 -9.70
CA ASN A 117 1.91 -16.17 -10.41
C ASN A 117 2.38 -14.77 -10.81
N LYS A 118 3.63 -14.39 -10.48
CA LYS A 118 4.22 -13.07 -10.77
C LYS A 118 3.33 -11.92 -10.28
N ILE A 119 2.92 -12.00 -9.02
CA ILE A 119 1.98 -11.04 -8.44
C ILE A 119 2.63 -9.67 -8.25
N HIS A 120 1.91 -8.63 -8.69
CA HIS A 120 2.20 -7.23 -8.52
C HIS A 120 1.21 -6.59 -7.55
N PHE A 121 1.74 -5.87 -6.55
CA PHE A 121 0.94 -5.17 -5.55
C PHE A 121 0.91 -3.68 -5.82
N VAL A 122 -0.23 -3.18 -6.28
CA VAL A 122 -0.52 -1.75 -6.39
C VAL A 122 -0.76 -1.22 -4.97
N THR A 123 0.24 -0.58 -4.38
CA THR A 123 0.33 -0.45 -2.93
C THR A 123 -0.04 0.95 -2.44
N PHE A 124 -0.98 1.00 -1.50
CA PHE A 124 -1.41 2.20 -0.79
C PHE A 124 -1.17 2.05 0.72
N GLY A 125 -0.04 2.55 1.22
CA GLY A 125 0.32 2.43 2.62
C GLY A 125 -0.44 3.40 3.51
N LYS A 126 -1.05 2.91 4.59
CA LYS A 126 -1.64 3.77 5.61
C LYS A 126 -0.56 4.35 6.50
N ILE A 127 -0.45 5.67 6.53
CA ILE A 127 0.44 6.41 7.41
C ILE A 127 -0.42 7.10 8.48
N ASN A 128 -0.13 6.82 9.75
CA ASN A 128 -0.81 7.44 10.90
C ASN A 128 0.06 8.53 11.54
N ASP A 129 0.58 9.43 10.71
CA ASP A 129 1.42 10.55 11.14
C ASP A 129 0.85 11.88 10.61
N LYS A 130 0.67 12.85 11.50
CA LYS A 130 0.08 14.16 11.14
C LYS A 130 0.97 14.96 10.20
N LYS A 131 2.30 14.90 10.37
CA LYS A 131 3.25 15.65 9.55
C LYS A 131 3.32 15.10 8.13
N LYS A 132 3.29 13.77 7.99
CA LYS A 132 3.26 13.06 6.70
C LYS A 132 1.86 13.05 6.06
N GLY A 133 0.82 13.37 6.82
CA GLY A 133 -0.58 13.35 6.38
C GLY A 133 -1.23 12.01 6.70
N ILE A 134 -2.24 12.01 7.58
CA ILE A 134 -2.92 10.79 7.98
C ILE A 134 -3.81 10.29 6.83
N GLY A 135 -3.56 9.06 6.39
CA GLY A 135 -4.32 8.38 5.35
C GLY A 135 -3.48 7.38 4.55
N TYR A 136 -4.03 6.96 3.42
CA TYR A 136 -3.43 6.05 2.46
C TYR A 136 -2.69 6.84 1.38
N HIS A 137 -1.42 6.49 1.20
CA HIS A 137 -0.50 7.10 0.23
C HIS A 137 -0.11 6.07 -0.80
N PHE A 138 -0.13 6.43 -2.09
CA PHE A 138 0.39 5.54 -3.11
C PHE A 138 1.91 5.39 -2.95
N LEU A 139 2.37 4.15 -2.79
CA LEU A 139 3.78 3.83 -2.54
C LEU A 139 4.51 3.32 -3.79
N GLY A 140 3.76 2.96 -4.85
CA GLY A 140 4.28 2.31 -6.04
C GLY A 140 3.75 0.87 -6.19
N ILE A 141 4.34 0.15 -7.14
CA ILE A 141 4.06 -1.26 -7.39
C ILE A 141 5.18 -2.10 -6.80
N PHE A 142 4.81 -3.09 -5.98
CA PHE A 142 5.75 -3.97 -5.28
C PHE A 142 5.59 -5.42 -5.74
N ILE A 143 6.68 -6.18 -5.73
CA ILE A 143 6.69 -7.63 -5.94
C ILE A 143 7.34 -8.31 -4.76
N PHE A 144 6.88 -9.51 -4.42
CA PHE A 144 7.55 -10.33 -3.42
C PHE A 144 8.90 -10.84 -3.96
N VAL A 145 9.98 -10.71 -3.17
CA VAL A 145 11.33 -11.14 -3.58
C VAL A 145 11.98 -12.15 -2.64
N GLY A 146 11.36 -12.46 -1.50
CA GLY A 146 11.84 -13.49 -0.59
C GLY A 146 11.57 -13.19 0.88
N PHE A 147 12.39 -13.76 1.74
CA PHE A 147 12.35 -13.56 3.19
C PHE A 147 13.68 -12.99 3.68
N THR A 148 13.68 -12.23 4.78
CA THR A 148 14.93 -11.69 5.35
C THR A 148 15.58 -12.62 6.36
N ASP A 149 14.87 -13.68 6.78
CA ASP A 149 15.21 -14.57 7.88
C ASP A 149 14.93 -16.05 7.53
N GLU A 150 15.61 -16.97 8.21
CA GLU A 150 15.45 -18.41 7.98
C GLU A 150 14.09 -18.94 8.45
N ASP A 151 13.52 -18.32 9.48
CA ASP A 151 12.19 -18.64 10.02
C ASP A 151 11.04 -18.02 9.20
N CYS A 152 11.41 -17.29 8.15
CA CYS A 152 10.54 -16.66 7.16
C CYS A 152 9.49 -15.73 7.80
N GLN A 153 9.74 -15.18 8.98
CA GLN A 153 8.81 -14.28 9.67
C GLN A 153 8.66 -12.95 8.94
N THR A 154 9.69 -12.54 8.20
CA THR A 154 9.70 -11.28 7.47
C THR A 154 9.72 -11.52 5.97
N MET A 155 8.60 -11.24 5.31
CA MET A 155 8.51 -11.17 3.85
C MET A 155 9.08 -9.84 3.36
N ILE A 156 9.92 -9.87 2.33
CA ILE A 156 10.47 -8.69 1.67
C ILE A 156 9.86 -8.52 0.28
N TYR A 157 9.46 -7.29 -0.01
CA TYR A 157 8.88 -6.87 -1.27
C TYR A 157 9.72 -5.74 -1.87
N GLN A 158 10.04 -5.83 -3.16
CA GLN A 158 10.80 -4.82 -3.89
C GLN A 158 9.85 -3.96 -4.73
N LYS A 159 10.03 -2.64 -4.68
CA LYS A 159 9.36 -1.71 -5.58
C LYS A 159 9.93 -1.86 -6.98
N ILE A 160 9.05 -2.03 -7.96
CA ILE A 160 9.41 -2.14 -9.37
C ILE A 160 8.95 -0.95 -10.22
N ARG A 161 7.95 -0.18 -9.73
CA ARG A 161 7.45 1.03 -10.40
C ARG A 161 7.00 2.07 -9.38
N ASP A 162 7.20 3.34 -9.72
CA ASP A 162 6.71 4.50 -8.96
C ASP A 162 5.40 5.07 -9.52
N ASN A 163 4.84 4.46 -10.56
CA ASN A 163 3.57 4.83 -11.17
C ASN A 163 2.66 3.62 -11.35
N TYR A 164 1.38 3.89 -11.54
CA TYR A 164 0.37 2.91 -11.94
C TYR A 164 -0.58 3.56 -12.95
N GLN A 165 -0.76 2.90 -14.09
CA GLN A 165 -1.72 3.29 -15.11
C GLN A 165 -3.10 2.80 -14.70
N LEU A 166 -4.05 3.72 -14.58
CA LEU A 166 -5.45 3.40 -14.33
C LEU A 166 -6.07 2.89 -15.63
N ASP A 167 -6.67 1.72 -15.57
CA ASP A 167 -7.41 1.16 -16.69
C ASP A 167 -8.66 2.01 -16.99
N SER A 168 -9.05 2.00 -18.26
CA SER A 168 -10.22 2.72 -18.78
C SER A 168 -11.44 1.82 -18.78
#